data_AF-A0A150GNF0-F1
#
_entry.id   AF-A0A150GNF0-F1
#
_cell.length_a   1.000
_cell.length_b   1.000
_cell.length_c   1.000
_cell.angle_alpha   90.00
_cell.angle_beta   90.00
_cell.angle_gamma   90.00
#
_symmetry.space_group_name_H-M   'P 1'
#
loop_
_entity.id
_entity.type
_entity.pdbx_description
1 polymer ?
#
loop_
_entity_poly.entity_id
_entity_poly.type
_entity_poly.pdbx_seq_one_letter_code
_entity_poly.pdbx_strand_id
1 'polypeptide(L)'
;MKARIKAAAKRARDKQRKERAKEEERAKEARAKARARAKAKQAARIPRAPQPQNLYIKVAIAEARASGKLPTPATREALNNIFLEANKRFKELTPAERQPYIDRAAAAKAELDARRAKQAEERKARALASPYNVFFKEAFPAIRATNPGLKPTELTAKVAERWRSMPEAARHKYVEIANAERRARGHKLLASAAAVAQH
;
A
#
# COMPACT_ATOMS: atom_id res chain seq x y z
N MET A 1 12.57 -52.13 -35.50
CA MET A 1 13.27 -51.06 -34.75
C MET A 1 12.69 -49.66 -34.99
N LYS A 2 12.52 -49.19 -36.24
CA LYS A 2 12.01 -47.84 -36.58
C LYS A 2 10.62 -47.47 -35.98
N ALA A 3 9.69 -48.43 -35.89
CA ALA A 3 8.36 -48.20 -35.31
C ALA A 3 8.37 -47.90 -33.80
N ARG A 4 9.24 -48.58 -33.04
CA ARG A 4 9.43 -48.34 -31.59
C ARG A 4 10.02 -46.95 -31.33
N ILE A 5 10.97 -46.51 -32.16
CA ILE A 5 11.56 -45.16 -32.09
C ILE A 5 10.50 -44.08 -32.36
N LYS A 6 9.66 -44.25 -33.38
CA LYS A 6 8.55 -43.32 -33.68
C LYS A 6 7.52 -43.25 -32.55
N ALA A 7 7.18 -44.38 -31.93
CA ALA A 7 6.23 -44.42 -30.80
C ALA A 7 6.79 -43.73 -29.54
N ALA A 8 8.08 -43.91 -29.24
CA ALA A 8 8.75 -43.23 -28.13
C ALA A 8 8.79 -41.70 -28.34
N ALA A 9 9.12 -41.26 -29.56
CA ALA A 9 9.13 -39.84 -29.92
C ALA A 9 7.74 -39.19 -29.80
N LYS A 10 6.66 -39.91 -30.17
CA LYS A 10 5.28 -39.43 -30.00
C LYS A 10 4.93 -39.25 -28.52
N ARG A 11 5.23 -40.24 -27.67
CA ARG A 11 5.00 -40.16 -26.22
C ARG A 11 5.76 -39.01 -25.57
N ALA A 12 7.00 -38.76 -25.99
CA ALA A 12 7.80 -37.64 -25.50
C ALA A 12 7.18 -36.27 -25.87
N ARG A 13 6.71 -36.11 -27.12
CA ARG A 13 6.00 -34.90 -27.57
C ARG A 13 4.69 -34.68 -26.81
N ASP A 14 3.92 -35.75 -26.60
CA ASP A 14 2.66 -35.69 -25.86
C ASP A 14 2.90 -35.31 -24.38
N LYS A 15 3.96 -35.84 -23.77
CA LYS A 15 4.38 -35.46 -22.41
C LYS A 15 4.76 -33.97 -22.34
N GLN A 16 5.61 -33.50 -23.25
CA GLN A 16 5.99 -32.08 -23.32
C GLN A 16 4.78 -31.17 -23.55
N ARG A 17 3.83 -31.55 -24.40
CA ARG A 17 2.60 -30.78 -24.61
C ARG A 17 1.75 -30.68 -23.34
N LYS A 18 1.61 -31.78 -22.60
CA LYS A 18 0.89 -31.80 -21.31
C LYS A 18 1.59 -30.94 -20.25
N GLU A 19 2.92 -30.96 -20.19
CA GLU A 19 3.69 -30.13 -19.27
C GLU A 19 3.56 -28.63 -19.61
N ARG A 20 3.69 -28.26 -20.89
CA ARG A 20 3.48 -26.88 -21.35
C ARG A 20 2.06 -26.38 -21.06
N ALA A 21 1.05 -27.21 -21.27
CA ALA A 21 -0.33 -26.85 -20.95
C ALA A 21 -0.55 -26.61 -19.44
N LYS A 22 0.05 -27.45 -18.58
CA LYS A 22 0.03 -27.25 -17.12
C LYS A 22 0.77 -25.97 -16.70
N GLU A 23 1.90 -25.68 -17.33
CA GLU A 23 2.66 -24.46 -17.05
C GLU A 23 1.91 -23.20 -17.49
N GLU A 24 1.27 -23.23 -18.65
CA GLU A 24 0.44 -22.14 -19.15
C GLU A 24 -0.77 -21.88 -18.23
N GLU A 25 -1.40 -22.94 -17.72
CA GLU A 25 -2.52 -22.85 -16.78
C GLU A 25 -2.07 -22.23 -15.44
N ARG A 26 -0.96 -22.71 -14.87
CA ARG A 26 -0.31 -22.08 -13.69
C ARG A 26 0.04 -20.61 -13.93
N ALA A 27 0.55 -20.28 -15.12
CA ALA A 27 0.88 -18.90 -15.48
C ALA A 27 -0.38 -18.01 -15.58
N LYS A 28 -1.49 -18.54 -16.12
CA LYS A 28 -2.78 -17.85 -16.16
C LYS A 28 -3.32 -17.61 -14.76
N GLU A 29 -3.29 -18.63 -13.90
CA GLU A 29 -3.71 -18.52 -12.50
C GLU A 29 -2.87 -17.48 -11.74
N ALA A 30 -1.54 -17.53 -11.89
CA ALA A 30 -0.63 -16.56 -11.28
C ALA A 30 -0.92 -15.12 -11.73
N ARG A 31 -1.16 -14.91 -13.04
CA ARG A 31 -1.56 -13.60 -13.59
C ARG A 31 -2.92 -13.14 -13.04
N ALA A 32 -3.89 -14.04 -12.95
CA ALA A 32 -5.20 -13.73 -12.39
C ALA A 32 -5.08 -13.32 -10.90
N LYS A 33 -4.32 -14.07 -10.11
CA LYS A 33 -4.03 -13.76 -8.71
C LYS A 33 -3.30 -12.42 -8.55
N ALA A 34 -2.33 -12.13 -9.42
CA ALA A 34 -1.63 -10.85 -9.42
C ALA A 34 -2.57 -9.67 -9.73
N ARG A 35 -3.44 -9.81 -10.73
CA ARG A 35 -4.46 -8.80 -11.06
C ARG A 35 -5.46 -8.60 -9.92
N ALA A 36 -5.94 -9.69 -9.31
CA ALA A 36 -6.83 -9.63 -8.15
C ALA A 36 -6.18 -8.89 -6.98
N ARG A 37 -4.90 -9.19 -6.67
CA ARG A 37 -4.14 -8.47 -5.64
C ARG A 37 -3.95 -6.99 -5.97
N ALA A 38 -3.66 -6.65 -7.22
CA ALA A 38 -3.53 -5.26 -7.66
C ALA A 38 -4.86 -4.50 -7.52
N LYS A 39 -5.98 -5.10 -7.93
CA LYS A 39 -7.32 -4.54 -7.78
C LYS A 39 -7.70 -4.35 -6.31
N ALA A 40 -7.42 -5.34 -5.46
CA ALA A 40 -7.65 -5.24 -4.02
C ALA A 40 -6.81 -4.11 -3.38
N LYS A 41 -5.53 -3.98 -3.77
CA LYS A 41 -4.66 -2.87 -3.31
C LYS A 41 -5.19 -1.51 -3.76
N GLN A 42 -5.67 -1.41 -4.99
CA GLN A 42 -6.26 -0.18 -5.52
C GLN A 42 -7.56 0.18 -4.80
N ALA A 43 -8.44 -0.81 -4.54
CA ALA A 43 -9.68 -0.63 -3.80
C ALA A 43 -9.45 -0.23 -2.33
N ALA A 44 -8.41 -0.77 -1.70
CA ALA A 44 -8.03 -0.41 -0.32
C ALA A 44 -7.37 0.98 -0.22
N ARG A 45 -7.00 1.62 -1.33
CA ARG A 45 -6.37 2.93 -1.31
C ARG A 45 -7.39 4.01 -0.98
N ILE A 46 -7.22 4.69 0.14
CA ILE A 46 -7.99 5.89 0.47
C ILE A 46 -7.68 6.98 -0.58
N PRO A 47 -8.65 7.44 -1.39
CA PRO A 47 -8.43 8.52 -2.35
C PRO A 47 -8.08 9.84 -1.65
N ARG A 48 -7.58 10.79 -2.44
CA ARG A 48 -7.39 12.18 -1.97
C ARG A 48 -8.75 12.86 -1.82
N ALA A 49 -8.83 13.79 -0.88
CA ALA A 49 -10.01 14.64 -0.74
C ALA A 49 -10.25 15.44 -2.03
N PRO A 50 -11.50 15.59 -2.48
CA PRO A 50 -11.81 16.43 -3.62
C PRO A 50 -11.49 17.89 -3.28
N GLN A 51 -10.91 18.61 -4.23
CA GLN A 51 -10.73 20.05 -4.13
C GLN A 51 -12.05 20.78 -4.41
N PRO A 52 -12.26 22.01 -3.91
CA PRO A 52 -13.47 22.79 -4.17
C PRO A 52 -13.82 22.89 -5.67
N GLN A 53 -12.80 23.17 -6.49
CA GLN A 53 -12.92 23.21 -7.96
C GLN A 53 -13.41 21.89 -8.55
N ASN A 54 -12.90 20.75 -8.08
CA ASN A 54 -13.34 19.43 -8.56
C ASN A 54 -14.80 19.14 -8.19
N LEU A 55 -15.27 19.65 -7.06
CA LEU A 55 -16.68 19.55 -6.67
C LEU A 55 -17.55 20.42 -7.57
N TYR A 56 -17.12 21.64 -7.87
CA TYR A 56 -17.81 22.52 -8.82
C TYR A 56 -17.94 21.90 -10.21
N ILE A 57 -16.85 21.37 -10.77
CA ILE A 57 -16.87 20.71 -12.09
C ILE A 57 -17.83 19.53 -12.11
N LYS A 58 -17.92 18.74 -11.03
CA LYS A 58 -18.89 17.63 -10.95
C LYS A 58 -20.33 18.13 -11.00
N VAL A 59 -20.62 19.24 -10.34
CA VAL A 59 -21.95 19.88 -10.39
C VAL A 59 -22.23 20.36 -11.82
N ALA A 60 -21.28 21.06 -12.46
CA ALA A 60 -21.43 21.52 -13.84
C ALA A 60 -21.67 20.37 -14.84
N ILE A 61 -21.00 19.23 -14.67
CA ILE A 61 -21.24 18.03 -15.50
C ILE A 61 -22.64 17.45 -15.24
N ALA A 62 -23.08 17.41 -13.98
CA ALA A 62 -24.42 16.92 -13.64
C ALA A 62 -25.51 17.83 -14.23
N GLU A 63 -25.34 19.15 -14.14
CA GLU A 63 -26.22 20.13 -14.76
C GLU A 63 -26.24 20.00 -16.28
N ALA A 64 -25.07 19.86 -16.93
CA ALA A 64 -24.99 19.68 -18.37
C ALA A 64 -25.69 18.40 -18.84
N ARG A 65 -25.68 17.32 -18.04
CA ARG A 65 -26.47 16.11 -18.31
C ARG A 65 -27.96 16.37 -18.17
N ALA A 66 -28.37 17.01 -17.07
CA ALA A 66 -29.77 17.32 -16.80
C ALA A 66 -30.37 18.25 -17.87
N SER A 67 -29.58 19.19 -18.38
CA SER A 67 -30.00 20.13 -19.42
C SER A 67 -29.85 19.60 -20.85
N GLY A 68 -29.46 18.33 -21.04
CA GLY A 68 -29.20 17.74 -22.36
C GLY A 68 -27.99 18.31 -23.12
N LYS A 69 -27.18 19.18 -22.50
CA LYS A 69 -25.95 19.75 -23.10
C LYS A 69 -24.83 18.73 -23.22
N LEU A 70 -24.86 17.66 -22.42
CA LEU A 70 -23.94 16.52 -22.56
C LEU A 70 -24.66 15.35 -23.27
N PRO A 71 -24.17 14.89 -24.43
CA PRO A 71 -24.78 13.76 -25.13
C PRO A 71 -24.64 12.47 -24.33
N THR A 72 -25.53 11.51 -24.60
CA THR A 72 -25.44 10.15 -24.05
C THR A 72 -25.35 9.15 -25.23
N PRO A 73 -24.22 8.46 -25.44
CA PRO A 73 -23.01 8.46 -24.60
C PRO A 73 -22.21 9.76 -24.70
N ALA A 74 -21.58 10.14 -23.58
CA ALA A 74 -20.78 11.36 -23.52
C ALA A 74 -19.51 11.22 -24.36
N THR A 75 -19.30 12.14 -25.31
CA THR A 75 -18.04 12.22 -26.05
C THR A 75 -16.94 12.85 -25.19
N ARG A 76 -15.69 12.48 -25.45
CA ARG A 76 -14.52 13.06 -24.75
C ARG A 76 -14.44 14.57 -24.97
N GLU A 77 -14.76 15.03 -26.18
CA GLU A 77 -14.75 16.44 -26.56
C GLU A 77 -15.79 17.25 -25.77
N ALA A 78 -17.04 16.76 -25.69
CA ALA A 78 -18.08 17.44 -24.91
C ALA A 78 -17.72 17.54 -23.42
N LEU A 79 -17.11 16.50 -22.85
CA LEU A 79 -16.62 16.52 -21.47
C LEU A 79 -15.47 17.53 -21.27
N ASN A 80 -14.53 17.60 -22.21
CA ASN A 80 -13.43 18.56 -22.17
C ASN A 80 -13.94 20.00 -22.22
N ASN A 81 -14.93 20.28 -23.08
CA ASN A 81 -15.51 21.62 -23.21
C ASN A 81 -16.17 22.06 -21.90
N ILE A 82 -16.99 21.20 -21.28
CA ILE A 82 -17.60 21.47 -19.97
C ILE A 82 -16.52 21.69 -18.90
N PHE A 83 -15.46 20.87 -18.91
CA PHE A 83 -14.35 21.01 -17.97
C PHE A 83 -13.65 22.37 -18.10
N LEU A 84 -13.32 22.80 -19.32
CA LEU A 84 -12.67 24.09 -19.58
C LEU A 84 -13.56 25.26 -19.17
N GLU A 85 -14.85 25.22 -19.54
CA GLU A 85 -15.83 26.24 -19.17
C GLU A 85 -16.03 26.32 -17.65
N ALA A 86 -16.20 25.18 -16.99
CA ALA A 86 -16.35 25.11 -15.54
C ALA A 86 -15.10 25.63 -14.81
N ASN A 87 -13.91 25.34 -15.32
CA ASN A 87 -12.67 25.89 -14.76
C ASN A 87 -12.60 27.41 -14.88
N LYS A 88 -13.00 27.95 -16.03
CA LYS A 88 -13.05 29.41 -16.23
C LYS A 88 -14.04 30.03 -15.24
N ARG A 89 -15.27 29.54 -15.20
CA ARG A 89 -16.31 30.04 -14.29
C ARG A 89 -15.90 29.95 -12.83
N PHE A 90 -15.30 28.85 -12.39
CA PHE A 90 -14.85 28.70 -11.00
C PHE A 90 -13.84 29.78 -10.57
N LYS A 91 -13.00 30.26 -11.50
CA LYS A 91 -12.04 31.35 -11.24
C LYS A 91 -12.70 32.73 -11.17
N GLU A 92 -13.88 32.88 -11.77
CA GLU A 92 -14.67 34.12 -11.80
C GLU A 92 -15.69 34.19 -10.66
N LEU A 93 -16.03 33.05 -10.03
CA LEU A 93 -16.94 33.02 -8.87
C LEU A 93 -16.45 33.93 -7.74
N THR A 94 -17.39 34.60 -7.09
CA THR A 94 -17.14 35.37 -5.87
C THR A 94 -16.77 34.45 -4.70
N PRO A 95 -16.14 34.98 -3.64
CA PRO A 95 -15.86 34.18 -2.43
C PRO A 95 -17.12 33.52 -1.84
N ALA A 96 -18.25 34.23 -1.83
CA ALA A 96 -19.52 33.72 -1.32
C ALA A 96 -20.03 32.52 -2.14
N GLU A 97 -19.93 32.56 -3.46
CA GLU A 97 -20.35 31.46 -4.33
C GLU A 97 -19.39 30.26 -4.26
N ARG A 98 -18.11 30.50 -3.95
CA ARG A 98 -17.13 29.42 -3.74
C ARG A 98 -17.28 28.74 -2.39
N GLN A 99 -17.77 29.46 -1.38
CA GLN A 99 -17.87 28.98 -0.01
C GLN A 99 -18.51 27.59 0.15
N PRO A 100 -19.67 27.27 -0.47
CA PRO A 100 -20.26 25.93 -0.34
C PRO A 100 -19.36 24.81 -0.85
N TYR A 101 -18.51 25.07 -1.85
CA TYR A 101 -17.54 24.10 -2.36
C TYR A 101 -16.33 23.96 -1.44
N ILE A 102 -15.91 25.04 -0.80
CA ILE A 102 -14.85 25.04 0.21
C ILE A 102 -15.29 24.22 1.43
N ASP A 103 -16.48 24.46 1.94
CA ASP A 103 -17.02 23.77 3.12
C ASP A 103 -17.19 22.27 2.85
N ARG A 104 -17.76 21.91 1.69
CA ARG A 104 -17.88 20.49 1.28
C ARG A 104 -16.52 19.82 1.11
N ALA A 105 -15.53 20.52 0.54
CA ALA A 105 -14.19 19.97 0.41
C ALA A 105 -13.50 19.78 1.77
N ALA A 106 -13.68 20.75 2.69
CA ALA A 106 -13.16 20.66 4.05
C ALA A 106 -13.79 19.51 4.84
N ALA A 107 -15.12 19.35 4.77
CA ALA A 107 -15.84 18.23 5.37
C ALA A 107 -15.37 16.88 4.82
N ALA A 108 -15.28 16.75 3.49
CA ALA A 108 -14.77 15.53 2.86
C ALA A 108 -13.31 15.22 3.24
N LYS A 109 -12.47 16.25 3.40
CA LYS A 109 -11.11 16.09 3.90
C LYS A 109 -11.09 15.58 5.34
N ALA A 110 -11.89 16.18 6.23
CA ALA A 110 -11.97 15.79 7.63
C ALA A 110 -12.40 14.32 7.80
N GLU A 111 -13.42 13.87 7.04
CA GLU A 111 -13.87 12.47 7.05
C GLU A 111 -12.76 11.51 6.61
N LEU A 112 -12.05 11.84 5.52
CA LEU A 112 -10.96 11.02 5.02
C LEU A 112 -9.78 10.96 5.99
N ASP A 113 -9.46 12.06 6.66
CA ASP A 113 -8.39 12.11 7.65
C ASP A 113 -8.77 11.30 8.90
N ALA A 114 -10.02 11.37 9.36
CA ALA A 114 -10.55 10.51 10.43
C ALA A 114 -10.45 9.01 10.05
N ARG A 115 -10.80 8.66 8.82
CA ARG A 115 -10.66 7.28 8.32
C ARG A 115 -9.20 6.83 8.28
N ARG A 116 -8.28 7.70 7.85
CA ARG A 116 -6.83 7.42 7.86
C ARG A 116 -6.31 7.23 9.27
N ALA A 117 -6.74 8.06 10.22
CA ALA A 117 -6.38 7.95 11.63
C ALA A 117 -6.86 6.62 12.21
N LYS A 118 -8.13 6.24 11.98
CA LYS A 118 -8.66 4.94 12.40
C LYS A 118 -7.84 3.77 11.84
N GLN A 119 -7.54 3.79 10.54
CA GLN A 119 -6.68 2.75 9.93
C GLN A 119 -5.26 2.74 10.48
N ALA A 120 -4.70 3.91 10.85
CA ALA A 120 -3.39 4.00 11.46
C ALA A 120 -3.40 3.36 12.86
N GLU A 121 -4.41 3.65 13.69
CA GLU A 121 -4.56 3.05 15.00
C GLU A 121 -4.80 1.54 14.92
N GLU A 122 -5.64 1.06 14.01
CA GLU A 122 -5.82 -0.38 13.78
C GLU A 122 -4.52 -1.07 13.33
N ARG A 123 -3.73 -0.42 12.47
CA ARG A 123 -2.40 -0.93 12.08
C ARG A 123 -1.45 -0.96 13.26
N LYS A 124 -1.45 0.07 14.09
CA LYS A 124 -0.63 0.17 15.30
C LYS A 124 -1.03 -0.88 16.34
N ALA A 125 -2.33 -1.12 16.52
CA ALA A 125 -2.84 -2.18 17.40
C ALA A 125 -2.35 -3.57 16.95
N ARG A 126 -2.33 -3.82 15.64
CA ARG A 126 -1.79 -5.06 15.05
C ARG A 126 -0.26 -5.11 14.97
N ALA A 127 0.43 -3.97 15.13
CA ALA A 127 1.88 -3.93 15.01
C ALA A 127 2.52 -4.50 16.27
N LEU A 128 3.36 -5.52 16.08
CA LEU A 128 4.16 -6.14 17.13
C LEU A 128 5.56 -5.56 17.11
N ALA A 129 6.16 -5.30 18.27
CA ALA A 129 7.57 -4.97 18.32
C ALA A 129 8.42 -6.16 17.81
N SER A 130 9.34 -5.86 16.89
CA SER A 130 10.47 -6.75 16.59
C SER A 130 11.50 -6.65 17.73
N PRO A 131 12.28 -7.71 18.04
CA PRO A 131 13.40 -7.62 18.99
C PRO A 131 14.33 -6.45 18.68
N TYR A 132 14.59 -6.19 17.40
CA TYR A 132 15.36 -5.02 16.97
C TYR A 132 14.68 -3.69 17.33
N ASN A 133 13.35 -3.59 17.22
CA ASN A 133 12.62 -2.36 17.58
C ASN A 133 12.70 -2.08 19.09
N VAL A 134 12.71 -3.14 19.91
CA VAL A 134 12.91 -3.01 21.37
C VAL A 134 14.33 -2.49 21.64
N PHE A 135 15.35 -3.13 21.05
CA PHE A 135 16.74 -2.68 21.16
C PHE A 135 16.95 -1.25 20.66
N PHE A 136 16.37 -0.91 19.52
CA PHE A 136 16.48 0.41 18.92
C PHE A 136 15.97 1.50 19.86
N LYS A 137 14.84 1.28 20.54
CA LYS A 137 14.30 2.23 21.52
C LYS A 137 15.24 2.45 22.72
N GLU A 138 15.95 1.40 23.15
CA GLU A 138 16.92 1.46 24.25
C GLU A 138 18.24 2.12 23.81
N ALA A 139 18.79 1.72 22.66
CA ALA A 139 20.12 2.12 22.22
C ALA A 139 20.18 3.47 21.50
N PHE A 140 19.12 3.85 20.77
CA PHE A 140 19.12 5.07 19.96
C PHE A 140 19.34 6.35 20.76
N PRO A 141 18.68 6.59 21.92
CA PRO A 141 18.91 7.78 22.73
C PRO A 141 20.38 7.91 23.20
N ALA A 142 20.99 6.80 23.62
CA ALA A 142 22.39 6.78 24.06
C ALA A 142 23.38 7.07 22.92
N ILE A 143 23.12 6.52 21.73
CA ILE A 143 23.95 6.78 20.54
C ILE A 143 23.78 8.24 20.07
N ARG A 144 22.56 8.79 20.14
CA ARG A 144 22.31 10.20 19.84
C ARG A 144 23.01 11.14 20.82
N ALA A 145 22.99 10.83 22.11
CA ALA A 145 23.65 11.64 23.14
C ALA A 145 25.18 11.68 22.98
N THR A 146 25.78 10.56 22.56
CA THR A 146 27.23 10.46 22.34
C THR A 146 27.68 10.96 20.96
N ASN A 147 26.74 11.21 20.04
CA ASN A 147 27.02 11.72 18.70
C ASN A 147 26.15 12.96 18.40
N PRO A 148 26.25 14.04 19.21
CA PRO A 148 25.52 15.26 18.94
C PRO A 148 26.00 15.85 17.60
N GLY A 149 25.09 16.05 16.65
CA GLY A 149 25.39 16.62 15.33
C GLY A 149 25.30 15.64 14.16
N LEU A 150 25.25 14.33 14.41
CA LEU A 150 24.95 13.36 13.34
C LEU A 150 23.48 13.40 12.92
N LYS A 151 23.22 13.16 11.63
CA LYS A 151 21.86 13.08 11.11
C LYS A 151 21.17 11.82 11.62
N PRO A 152 19.83 11.83 11.79
CA PRO A 152 19.08 10.65 12.22
C PRO A 152 19.37 9.38 11.40
N THR A 153 19.62 9.52 10.09
CA THR A 153 19.99 8.41 9.21
C THR A 153 21.32 7.76 9.58
N GLU A 154 22.33 8.55 9.93
CA GLU A 154 23.65 8.06 10.33
C GLU A 154 23.58 7.40 11.72
N LEU A 155 22.81 7.99 12.64
CA LEU A 155 22.53 7.40 13.94
C LEU A 155 21.83 6.04 13.81
N THR A 156 20.84 5.92 12.93
CA THR A 156 20.16 4.64 12.69
C THR A 156 21.10 3.57 12.13
N ALA A 157 22.05 3.95 11.26
CA ALA A 157 23.05 3.03 10.73
C ALA A 157 23.97 2.51 11.84
N LYS A 158 24.43 3.39 12.74
CA LYS A 158 25.24 2.99 13.92
C LYS A 158 24.48 2.04 14.86
N VAL A 159 23.18 2.26 15.06
CA VAL A 159 22.35 1.36 15.88
C VAL A 159 22.23 -0.02 15.21
N ALA A 160 22.01 -0.05 13.90
CA ALA A 160 21.91 -1.29 13.14
C ALA A 160 23.23 -2.08 13.14
N GLU A 161 24.37 -1.39 13.00
CA GLU A 161 25.70 -1.99 13.13
C GLU A 161 25.89 -2.59 14.51
N ARG A 162 25.61 -1.81 15.58
CA ARG A 162 25.69 -2.29 16.95
C ARG A 162 24.85 -3.54 17.18
N TRP A 163 23.62 -3.59 16.66
CA TRP A 163 22.75 -4.76 16.76
C TRP A 163 23.35 -6.00 16.07
N ARG A 164 23.95 -5.85 14.88
CA ARG A 164 24.57 -6.95 14.14
C ARG A 164 25.82 -7.49 14.84
N SER A 165 26.57 -6.60 15.48
CA SER A 165 27.79 -6.95 16.22
C SER A 165 27.50 -7.53 17.62
N MET A 166 26.24 -7.57 18.07
CA MET A 166 25.90 -8.12 19.39
C MET A 166 25.90 -9.65 19.41
N PRO A 167 26.47 -10.27 20.46
CA PRO A 167 26.35 -11.71 20.69
C PRO A 167 24.89 -12.15 20.76
N GLU A 168 24.63 -13.39 20.34
CA GLU A 168 23.28 -13.95 20.34
C GLU A 168 22.64 -13.98 21.73
N ALA A 169 23.43 -14.29 22.77
CA ALA A 169 22.99 -14.23 24.17
C ALA A 169 22.51 -12.82 24.57
N ALA A 170 23.17 -11.76 24.10
CA ALA A 170 22.77 -10.39 24.37
C ALA A 170 21.51 -9.99 23.59
N ARG A 171 21.29 -10.57 22.40
CA ARG A 171 20.06 -10.39 21.60
C ARG A 171 18.85 -11.12 22.20
N HIS A 172 19.07 -12.20 22.95
CA HIS A 172 18.03 -13.01 23.58
C HIS A 172 17.11 -12.18 24.49
N LYS A 173 17.66 -11.26 25.30
CA LYS A 173 16.88 -10.34 26.15
C LYS A 173 15.78 -9.62 25.36
N TYR A 174 16.10 -9.14 24.16
CA TYR A 174 15.15 -8.39 23.34
C TYR A 174 14.12 -9.28 22.65
N VAL A 175 14.47 -10.55 22.40
CA VAL A 175 13.52 -11.57 21.92
C VAL A 175 12.48 -11.85 23.00
N GLU A 176 12.90 -12.01 24.26
CA GLU A 176 11.98 -12.22 25.39
C GLU A 176 11.03 -11.05 25.61
N ILE A 177 11.54 -9.81 25.56
CA ILE A 177 10.68 -8.62 25.68
C ILE A 177 9.67 -8.55 24.53
N ALA A 178 10.10 -8.81 23.29
CA ALA A 178 9.19 -8.86 22.13
C ALA A 178 8.16 -10.00 22.25
N ASN A 179 8.56 -11.16 22.80
CA ASN A 179 7.67 -12.29 23.04
C ASN A 179 6.67 -12.03 24.17
N ALA A 180 7.05 -11.30 25.21
CA ALA A 180 6.12 -10.86 26.26
C ALA A 180 5.02 -9.95 25.68
N GLU A 181 5.37 -8.99 24.82
CA GLU A 181 4.39 -8.14 24.13
C GLU A 181 3.48 -8.96 23.20
N ARG A 182 4.03 -9.94 22.47
CA ARG A 182 3.27 -10.86 21.62
C ARG A 182 2.29 -11.70 22.42
N ARG A 183 2.73 -12.25 23.56
CA ARG A 183 1.90 -13.06 24.46
C ARG A 183 0.73 -12.26 25.02
N ALA A 184 0.97 -11.06 25.52
CA ALA A 184 -0.07 -10.17 26.03
C ALA A 184 -1.14 -9.83 24.98
N ARG A 185 -0.79 -9.90 23.70
CA ARG A 185 -1.69 -9.64 22.57
C ARG A 185 -2.17 -10.90 21.85
N GLY A 186 -1.93 -12.10 22.39
CA GLY A 186 -2.40 -13.37 21.83
C GLY A 186 -1.75 -13.79 20.51
N HIS A 187 -0.55 -13.30 20.21
CA HIS A 187 0.18 -13.61 18.97
C HIS A 187 1.19 -14.75 19.16
N LYS A 188 1.50 -15.44 18.05
CA LYS A 188 2.55 -16.46 17.99
C LYS A 188 3.90 -15.87 18.43
N LEU A 189 4.58 -16.60 19.31
CA LEU A 189 5.90 -16.27 19.80
C LEU A 189 6.94 -16.42 18.69
N LEU A 190 7.94 -15.54 18.72
CA LEU A 190 9.17 -15.72 17.95
C LEU A 190 9.93 -16.89 18.53
N ALA A 191 10.53 -17.70 17.67
CA ALA A 191 11.53 -18.65 18.11
C ALA A 191 12.69 -17.89 18.79
N SER A 192 13.46 -18.56 19.64
CA SER A 192 14.66 -17.96 20.21
C SER A 192 15.62 -17.52 19.08
N ALA A 193 16.57 -16.65 19.41
CA ALA A 193 17.55 -16.12 18.44
C ALA A 193 18.26 -17.21 17.61
N ALA A 194 18.29 -18.47 18.09
CA ALA A 194 18.84 -19.62 17.40
C ALA A 194 18.10 -20.00 16.09
N ALA A 195 16.89 -19.49 15.87
CA ALA A 195 16.06 -19.85 14.71
C ALA A 195 15.50 -18.67 13.89
N VAL A 196 15.66 -17.42 14.34
CA VAL A 196 15.05 -16.23 13.68
C VAL A 196 16.00 -15.54 12.68
N ALA A 197 17.27 -15.97 12.60
CA ALA A 197 18.28 -15.38 11.69
C ALA A 197 18.26 -15.93 10.25
N GLN A 198 17.17 -16.57 9.81
CA GLN A 198 16.95 -16.92 8.41
C GLN A 198 15.74 -16.16 7.89
N HIS A 199 15.94 -14.89 7.49
CA HIS A 199 15.24 -14.20 6.39
C HIS A 199 15.72 -12.75 6.24
#